data_AF-A0A6M3J3M8-F1
#
_entry.id   AF-A0A6M3J3M8-F1
#
_cell.length_a   1.000
_cell.length_b   1.000
_cell.length_c   1.000
_cell.angle_alpha   90.00
_cell.angle_beta   90.00
_cell.angle_gamma   90.00
#
_symmetry.space_group_name_H-M   'P 1'
#
loop_
_entity.id
_entity.type
_entity.pdbx_description
1 polymer ?
#
loop_
_entity_poly.entity_id
_entity_poly.type
_entity_poly.pdbx_seq_one_letter_code
_entity_poly.pdbx_strand_id
1 'polypeptide(L)'
;MVAKNSIQKLTEYLFPEKISKFRNLMESMAEYVLSVVMGLLVAVGIHELVHLKMLQFFGGNGYISIDIWGNGWMTFTQYPAEAWMLTVTALAGGVGVALIYALKMFMDLKDDYEEAYALIPLIVNQLAYGIFEGFFIFNMPKEQFDSIAMDIAVITFIAGFLASILLFARKWVNIHYPKTPQ
;
A
#
# COMPACT_ATOMS: atom_id res chain seq x y z
N MET A 1 -25.42 -34.50 15.09
CA MET A 1 -24.60 -34.11 13.91
C MET A 1 -25.40 -34.05 12.62
N VAL A 2 -26.40 -34.93 12.39
CA VAL A 2 -27.26 -34.94 11.18
C VAL A 2 -28.11 -33.67 10.99
N ALA A 3 -28.67 -33.10 12.07
CA ALA A 3 -29.54 -31.92 11.97
C ALA A 3 -28.85 -30.63 11.49
N LYS A 4 -27.53 -30.48 11.73
CA LYS A 4 -26.75 -29.30 11.31
C LYS A 4 -26.58 -29.25 9.78
N ASN A 5 -26.38 -30.40 9.16
CA ASN A 5 -26.27 -30.54 7.70
C ASN A 5 -27.60 -30.31 6.98
N SER A 6 -28.73 -30.71 7.59
CA SER A 6 -30.05 -30.52 7.00
C SER A 6 -30.47 -29.05 6.98
N ILE A 7 -30.19 -28.30 8.05
CA ILE A 7 -30.52 -26.86 8.15
C ILE A 7 -29.66 -26.04 7.18
N GLN A 8 -28.35 -26.34 7.07
CA GLN A 8 -27.47 -25.63 6.15
C GLN A 8 -27.91 -25.81 4.68
N LYS A 9 -28.20 -27.04 4.26
CA LYS A 9 -28.73 -27.32 2.92
C LYS A 9 -30.09 -26.67 2.67
N LEU A 10 -30.98 -26.63 3.67
CA LEU A 10 -32.27 -25.96 3.55
C LEU A 10 -32.10 -24.45 3.42
N THR A 11 -31.15 -23.86 4.13
CA THR A 11 -30.86 -22.42 4.09
C THR A 11 -30.24 -22.01 2.74
N GLU A 12 -29.36 -22.86 2.19
CA GLU A 12 -28.81 -22.72 0.83
C GLU A 12 -29.86 -22.86 -0.26
N TYR A 13 -30.82 -23.76 -0.06
CA TYR A 13 -31.94 -23.94 -0.98
C TYR A 13 -32.95 -22.77 -0.92
N LEU A 14 -33.22 -22.24 0.28
CA LEU A 14 -34.24 -21.21 0.50
C LEU A 14 -33.72 -19.78 0.28
N PHE A 15 -32.40 -19.54 0.44
CA PHE A 15 -31.80 -18.21 0.29
C PHE A 15 -30.53 -18.22 -0.57
N PRO A 16 -30.55 -18.82 -1.79
CA PRO A 16 -29.36 -18.94 -2.63
C PRO A 16 -28.73 -17.58 -2.95
N GLU A 17 -29.55 -16.54 -3.12
CA GLU A 17 -29.08 -15.18 -3.40
C GLU A 17 -28.29 -14.59 -2.22
N LYS A 18 -28.77 -14.76 -0.97
CA LYS A 18 -28.08 -14.22 0.21
C LYS A 18 -26.74 -14.90 0.45
N ILE A 19 -26.70 -16.22 0.26
CA ILE A 19 -25.47 -17.00 0.45
C ILE A 19 -24.46 -16.69 -0.65
N SER A 20 -24.90 -16.54 -1.91
CA SER A 20 -24.02 -16.11 -2.99
C SER A 20 -23.44 -14.72 -2.74
N LYS A 21 -24.24 -13.75 -2.30
CA LYS A 21 -23.75 -12.39 -1.97
C LYS A 21 -22.75 -12.41 -0.82
N PHE A 22 -23.02 -13.21 0.23
CA PHE A 22 -22.10 -13.35 1.35
C PHE A 22 -20.78 -13.99 0.92
N ARG A 23 -20.82 -15.05 0.10
CA ARG A 23 -19.60 -15.66 -0.45
C ARG A 23 -18.78 -14.66 -1.27
N ASN A 24 -19.42 -13.94 -2.18
CA ASN A 24 -18.74 -12.92 -3.00
C ASN A 24 -18.10 -11.83 -2.13
N LEU A 25 -18.76 -11.40 -1.04
CA LEU A 25 -18.16 -10.45 -0.09
C LEU A 25 -16.90 -11.03 0.56
N MET A 26 -16.95 -12.28 1.03
CA MET A 26 -15.80 -12.93 1.66
C MET A 26 -14.63 -13.10 0.70
N GLU A 27 -14.91 -13.42 -0.58
CA GLU A 27 -13.90 -13.50 -1.65
C GLU A 27 -13.26 -12.13 -1.90
N SER A 28 -14.05 -11.08 -2.15
CA SER A 28 -13.55 -9.72 -2.34
C SER A 28 -12.74 -9.20 -1.13
N MET A 29 -13.18 -9.54 0.10
CA MET A 29 -12.43 -9.18 1.31
C MET A 29 -11.09 -9.92 1.40
N ALA A 30 -11.05 -11.20 1.01
CA ALA A 30 -9.82 -11.97 1.00
C ALA A 30 -8.81 -11.42 -0.02
N GLU A 31 -9.27 -11.09 -1.24
CA GLU A 31 -8.45 -10.46 -2.29
C GLU A 31 -7.90 -9.11 -1.84
N TYR A 32 -8.75 -8.26 -1.25
CA TYR A 32 -8.34 -6.99 -0.67
C TYR A 32 -7.25 -7.16 0.39
N VAL A 33 -7.47 -8.04 1.38
CA VAL A 33 -6.51 -8.25 2.49
C VAL A 33 -5.19 -8.82 1.97
N LEU A 34 -5.23 -9.81 1.07
CA LEU A 34 -4.02 -10.37 0.47
C LEU A 34 -3.24 -9.31 -0.30
N SER A 35 -3.92 -8.44 -1.06
CA SER A 35 -3.31 -7.35 -1.80
C SER A 35 -2.60 -6.35 -0.87
N VAL A 36 -3.23 -5.98 0.25
CA VAL A 36 -2.59 -5.12 1.28
C VAL A 36 -1.34 -5.79 1.84
N VAL A 37 -1.42 -7.07 2.22
CA VAL A 37 -0.29 -7.81 2.81
C VAL A 37 0.86 -7.95 1.81
N MET A 38 0.57 -8.32 0.56
CA MET A 38 1.58 -8.43 -0.50
C MET A 38 2.24 -7.08 -0.75
N GLY A 39 1.45 -6.01 -0.81
CA GLY A 39 1.95 -4.65 -0.98
C GLY A 39 2.87 -4.21 0.17
N LEU A 40 2.54 -4.54 1.42
CA LEU A 40 3.41 -4.29 2.58
C LEU A 40 4.74 -5.03 2.48
N LEU A 41 4.73 -6.31 2.07
CA LEU A 41 5.94 -7.13 1.94
C LEU A 41 6.89 -6.61 0.87
N VAL A 42 6.37 -6.07 -0.23
CA VAL A 42 7.20 -5.59 -1.35
C VAL A 42 7.58 -4.11 -1.24
N ALA A 43 6.81 -3.30 -0.50
CA ALA A 43 6.97 -1.85 -0.47
C ALA A 43 8.39 -1.40 -0.10
N VAL A 44 8.96 -1.95 0.98
CA VAL A 44 10.32 -1.59 1.43
C VAL A 44 11.36 -1.93 0.37
N GLY A 45 11.29 -3.12 -0.23
CA GLY A 45 12.24 -3.53 -1.26
C GLY A 45 12.18 -2.64 -2.51
N ILE A 46 10.97 -2.28 -2.96
CA ILE A 46 10.78 -1.38 -4.10
C ILE A 46 11.27 0.04 -3.73
N HIS A 47 10.97 0.51 -2.52
CA HIS A 47 11.39 1.82 -2.01
C HIS A 47 12.90 2.01 -2.08
N GLU A 48 13.66 1.07 -1.50
CA GLU A 48 15.13 1.10 -1.54
C GLU A 48 15.69 0.94 -2.96
N LEU A 49 15.04 0.12 -3.79
CA LEU A 49 15.43 -0.02 -5.19
C LEU A 49 15.27 1.28 -5.97
N VAL A 50 14.19 2.02 -5.73
CA VAL A 50 13.95 3.32 -6.37
C VAL A 50 15.00 4.35 -5.92
N HIS A 51 15.35 4.41 -4.63
CA HIS A 51 16.46 5.24 -4.17
C HIS A 51 17.75 4.91 -4.91
N LEU A 52 18.12 3.63 -4.96
CA LEU A 52 19.36 3.20 -5.61
C LEU A 52 19.38 3.54 -7.10
N LYS A 53 18.25 3.33 -7.81
CA LYS A 53 18.16 3.68 -9.23
C LYS A 53 18.25 5.18 -9.46
N MET A 54 17.62 5.99 -8.60
CA MET A 54 17.74 7.44 -8.70
C MET A 54 19.16 7.93 -8.39
N LEU A 55 19.82 7.35 -7.38
CA LEU A 55 21.22 7.63 -7.06
C LEU A 55 22.14 7.33 -8.24
N GLN A 56 21.99 6.14 -8.84
CA GLN A 56 22.76 5.70 -10.01
C GLN A 56 22.50 6.61 -11.23
N PHE A 57 21.26 7.06 -11.41
CA PHE A 57 20.90 8.00 -12.46
C PHE A 57 21.64 9.34 -12.32
N PHE A 58 21.84 9.85 -11.10
CA PHE A 58 22.64 11.05 -10.81
C PHE A 58 24.15 10.80 -10.75
N GLY A 59 24.63 9.63 -11.19
CA GLY A 59 26.05 9.29 -11.22
C GLY A 59 26.64 8.94 -9.85
N GLY A 60 25.81 8.76 -8.83
CA GLY A 60 26.22 8.18 -7.54
C GLY A 60 26.26 6.66 -7.58
N ASN A 61 26.63 6.04 -6.45
CA ASN A 61 26.66 4.60 -6.30
C ASN A 61 26.40 4.18 -4.85
N GLY A 62 25.94 2.96 -4.65
CA GLY A 62 25.57 2.44 -3.33
C GLY A 62 25.08 1.00 -3.37
N TYR A 63 24.60 0.53 -2.24
CA TYR A 63 23.97 -0.79 -2.10
C TYR A 63 22.83 -0.74 -1.08
N ILE A 64 21.91 -1.69 -1.19
CA ILE A 64 20.78 -1.84 -0.27
C ILE A 64 21.19 -2.84 0.81
N SER A 65 20.95 -2.50 2.06
CA SER A 65 21.06 -3.39 3.21
C SER A 65 19.66 -3.67 3.75
N ILE A 66 19.45 -4.89 4.25
CA ILE A 66 18.20 -5.29 4.89
C ILE A 66 18.57 -6.01 6.18
N ASP A 67 17.94 -5.63 7.30
CA ASP A 67 18.10 -6.35 8.55
C ASP A 67 17.18 -7.58 8.64
N ILE A 68 17.35 -8.38 9.70
CA ILE A 68 16.54 -9.58 9.94
C ILE A 68 15.05 -9.28 10.18
N TRP A 69 14.70 -8.02 10.44
CA TRP A 69 13.34 -7.56 10.69
C TRP A 69 12.69 -6.98 9.44
N GLY A 70 13.40 -6.99 8.30
CA GLY A 70 12.91 -6.46 7.03
C GLY A 70 13.03 -4.95 6.90
N ASN A 71 13.74 -4.27 7.80
CA ASN A 71 14.06 -2.85 7.62
C ASN A 71 15.15 -2.74 6.57
N GLY A 72 14.83 -2.06 5.47
CA GLY A 72 15.76 -1.73 4.40
C GLY A 72 16.39 -0.35 4.62
N TRP A 73 17.61 -0.18 4.15
CA TRP A 73 18.20 1.15 3.96
C TRP A 73 19.26 1.12 2.86
N MET A 74 19.38 2.23 2.15
CA MET A 74 20.43 2.44 1.16
C MET A 74 21.70 3.01 1.81
N THR A 75 22.85 2.41 1.50
CA THR A 75 24.17 2.93 1.87
C THR A 75 24.88 3.49 0.64
N PHE A 76 25.29 4.76 0.72
CA PHE A 76 26.02 5.44 -0.35
C PHE A 76 27.50 5.03 -0.32
N THR A 77 28.05 4.64 -1.47
CA THR A 77 29.49 4.45 -1.68
C THR A 77 30.10 5.58 -2.50
N GLN A 78 29.28 6.27 -3.28
CA GLN A 78 29.65 7.45 -4.05
C GLN A 78 28.47 8.43 -4.07
N TYR A 79 28.74 9.66 -3.65
CA TYR A 79 27.76 10.75 -3.65
C TYR A 79 27.62 11.37 -5.05
N PRO A 80 26.42 11.85 -5.43
CA PRO A 80 26.24 12.64 -6.63
C PRO A 80 26.92 14.01 -6.49
N ALA A 81 27.14 14.69 -7.62
CA ALA A 81 27.94 15.92 -7.66
C ALA A 81 27.29 17.10 -6.91
N GLU A 82 25.96 17.18 -6.92
CA GLU A 82 25.22 18.32 -6.38
C GLU A 82 24.31 17.90 -5.23
N ALA A 83 24.24 18.72 -4.18
CA ALA A 83 23.49 18.39 -2.96
C ALA A 83 21.98 18.21 -3.21
N TRP A 84 21.38 18.96 -4.14
CA TRP A 84 19.96 18.80 -4.45
C TRP A 84 19.64 17.42 -5.06
N MET A 85 20.61 16.76 -5.70
CA MET A 85 20.42 15.41 -6.24
C MET A 85 20.21 14.40 -5.11
N LEU A 86 20.83 14.59 -3.95
CA LEU A 86 20.58 13.77 -2.76
C LEU A 86 19.16 13.93 -2.24
N THR A 87 18.66 15.17 -2.18
CA THR A 87 17.27 15.45 -1.82
C THR A 87 16.30 14.79 -2.79
N VAL A 88 16.56 14.84 -4.10
CA VAL A 88 15.72 14.17 -5.10
C VAL A 88 15.80 12.65 -4.97
N THR A 89 16.98 12.09 -4.72
CA THR A 89 17.14 10.66 -4.42
C THR A 89 16.31 10.26 -3.20
N ALA A 90 16.34 11.04 -2.12
CA ALA A 90 15.55 10.80 -0.91
C ALA A 90 14.03 10.92 -1.18
N LEU A 91 13.58 11.94 -1.92
CA LEU A 91 12.17 12.03 -2.32
C LEU A 91 11.73 10.85 -3.19
N ALA A 92 12.62 10.35 -4.07
CA ALA A 92 12.27 9.34 -5.06
C ALA A 92 11.84 8.00 -4.44
N GLY A 93 12.37 7.61 -3.27
CA GLY A 93 11.94 6.40 -2.58
C GLY A 93 10.44 6.43 -2.31
N GLY A 94 10.00 7.25 -1.35
CA GLY A 94 8.59 7.29 -0.98
C GLY A 94 7.68 7.89 -2.06
N VAL A 95 8.02 9.06 -2.63
CA VAL A 95 7.16 9.73 -3.62
C VAL A 95 7.11 8.94 -4.93
N GLY A 96 8.25 8.41 -5.38
CA GLY A 96 8.30 7.59 -6.60
C GLY A 96 7.51 6.29 -6.46
N VAL A 97 7.62 5.60 -5.32
CA VAL A 97 6.80 4.40 -5.05
C VAL A 97 5.32 4.74 -4.94
N ALA A 98 4.95 5.84 -4.28
CA ALA A 98 3.57 6.30 -4.23
C ALA A 98 2.99 6.55 -5.63
N LEU A 99 3.78 7.13 -6.56
CA LEU A 99 3.38 7.32 -7.95
C LEU A 99 3.20 5.99 -8.69
N ILE A 100 4.11 5.03 -8.50
CA ILE A 100 4.00 3.69 -9.11
C ILE A 100 2.70 3.01 -8.66
N TYR A 101 2.41 3.02 -7.36
CA TYR A 101 1.16 2.46 -6.84
C TYR A 101 -0.08 3.24 -7.27
N ALA A 102 -0.01 4.56 -7.37
CA ALA A 102 -1.13 5.35 -7.88
C ALA A 102 -1.45 5.05 -9.36
N LEU A 103 -0.42 4.84 -10.18
CA LEU A 103 -0.59 4.41 -11.57
C LEU A 103 -1.19 3.00 -11.65
N LYS A 104 -0.69 2.06 -10.85
CA LYS A 104 -1.25 0.71 -10.75
C LYS A 104 -2.72 0.75 -10.32
N MET A 105 -3.03 1.46 -9.24
CA MET A 105 -4.40 1.68 -8.77
C MET A 105 -5.30 2.23 -9.87
N PHE A 106 -4.83 3.21 -10.64
CA PHE A 106 -5.60 3.79 -11.74
C PHE A 106 -5.90 2.77 -12.84
N MET A 107 -4.94 1.91 -13.19
CA MET A 107 -5.12 0.85 -14.18
C MET A 107 -6.11 -0.21 -13.71
N ASP A 108 -6.06 -0.59 -12.44
CA ASP A 108 -6.86 -1.70 -11.91
C ASP A 108 -8.27 -1.26 -11.49
N LEU A 109 -8.51 0.04 -11.29
CA LEU A 109 -9.78 0.56 -10.74
C LEU A 109 -11.04 0.08 -11.48
N LYS A 110 -10.91 -0.23 -12.77
CA LYS A 110 -12.03 -0.71 -13.60
C LYS A 110 -12.24 -2.21 -13.50
N ASP A 111 -11.15 -2.99 -13.50
CA ASP A 111 -11.17 -4.43 -13.73
C ASP A 111 -10.92 -5.24 -12.44
N ASP A 112 -10.20 -4.67 -11.47
CA ASP A 112 -9.88 -5.25 -10.15
C ASP A 112 -9.88 -4.14 -9.08
N TYR A 113 -11.08 -3.79 -8.60
CA TYR A 113 -11.23 -2.68 -7.66
C TYR A 113 -10.79 -3.07 -6.24
N GLU A 114 -10.83 -4.35 -5.89
CA GLU A 114 -10.29 -4.95 -4.68
C GLU A 114 -8.80 -4.60 -4.55
N GLU A 115 -8.01 -4.93 -5.58
CA GLU A 115 -6.58 -4.64 -5.61
C GLU A 115 -6.32 -3.14 -5.69
N ALA A 116 -7.09 -2.40 -6.50
CA ALA A 116 -6.93 -0.95 -6.63
C ALA A 116 -7.08 -0.24 -5.26
N TYR A 117 -8.14 -0.56 -4.50
CA TYR A 117 -8.33 0.07 -3.19
C TYR A 117 -7.28 -0.38 -2.17
N ALA A 118 -6.83 -1.64 -2.21
CA ALA A 118 -5.77 -2.14 -1.34
C ALA A 118 -4.45 -1.35 -1.43
N LEU A 119 -4.21 -0.63 -2.53
CA LEU A 119 -3.01 0.21 -2.72
C LEU A 119 -3.09 1.57 -1.99
N ILE A 120 -4.28 2.07 -1.66
CA ILE A 120 -4.46 3.38 -0.99
C ILE A 120 -3.63 3.53 0.30
N PRO A 121 -3.67 2.61 1.29
CA PRO A 121 -2.84 2.74 2.48
C PRO A 121 -1.35 2.85 2.17
N LEU A 122 -0.86 2.14 1.15
CA LEU A 122 0.53 2.16 0.74
C LEU A 122 0.87 3.49 0.07
N ILE A 123 0.02 3.99 -0.83
CA ILE A 123 0.20 5.28 -1.51
C ILE A 123 0.29 6.41 -0.47
N VAL A 124 -0.67 6.46 0.46
CA VAL A 124 -0.74 7.52 1.48
C VAL A 124 0.48 7.47 2.40
N ASN A 125 0.87 6.28 2.84
CA ASN A 125 2.06 6.06 3.66
C ASN A 125 3.35 6.48 2.93
N GLN A 126 3.57 5.96 1.73
CA GLN A 126 4.79 6.21 0.95
C GLN A 126 4.92 7.68 0.54
N LEU A 127 3.81 8.34 0.20
CA LEU A 127 3.81 9.76 -0.14
C LEU A 127 4.20 10.61 1.06
N ALA A 128 3.57 10.39 2.21
CA ALA A 128 3.84 11.18 3.41
C ALA A 128 5.25 10.93 3.96
N TYR A 129 5.66 9.65 4.01
CA TYR A 129 7.01 9.26 4.42
C TYR A 129 8.05 9.83 3.46
N GLY A 130 7.89 9.68 2.14
CA GLY A 130 8.85 10.18 1.15
C GLY A 130 9.02 11.69 1.18
N ILE A 131 7.91 12.43 1.37
CA ILE A 131 7.98 13.89 1.59
C ILE A 131 8.80 14.19 2.85
N PHE A 132 8.49 13.54 3.97
CA PHE A 132 9.22 13.75 5.22
C PHE A 132 10.71 13.42 5.08
N GLU A 133 11.03 12.26 4.54
CA GLU A 133 12.39 11.81 4.29
C GLU A 133 13.17 12.83 3.44
N GLY A 134 12.62 13.22 2.30
CA GLY A 134 13.26 14.17 1.39
C GLY A 134 13.66 15.49 2.04
N PHE A 135 12.85 16.01 2.97
CA PHE A 135 13.12 17.28 3.64
C PHE A 135 14.00 17.14 4.89
N PHE A 136 13.97 16.01 5.59
CA PHE A 136 14.53 15.91 6.94
C PHE A 136 15.69 14.93 7.10
N ILE A 137 15.90 13.96 6.19
CA ILE A 137 16.93 12.91 6.37
C ILE A 137 18.36 13.47 6.51
N PHE A 138 18.66 14.59 5.86
CA PHE A 138 19.98 15.25 5.94
C PHE A 138 20.03 16.41 6.94
N ASN A 139 18.90 16.80 7.53
CA ASN A 139 18.75 18.01 8.33
C ASN A 139 18.36 17.74 9.80
N MET A 140 18.14 16.47 10.16
CA MET A 140 17.67 16.07 11.48
C MET A 140 18.60 15.00 12.08
N PRO A 141 18.85 15.00 13.41
CA PRO A 141 19.54 13.90 14.07
C PRO A 141 18.82 12.57 13.81
N LYS A 142 19.61 11.51 13.54
CA LYS A 142 19.08 10.20 13.14
C LYS A 142 18.02 9.65 14.10
N GLU A 143 18.26 9.72 15.41
CA GLU A 143 17.33 9.21 16.43
C GLU A 143 15.97 9.92 16.40
N GLN A 144 15.99 11.24 16.20
CA GLN A 144 14.78 12.04 16.06
C GLN A 144 14.07 11.76 14.74
N PHE A 145 14.84 11.61 13.64
CA PHE A 145 14.31 11.25 12.33
C PHE A 145 13.59 9.90 12.39
N ASP A 146 14.25 8.86 12.90
CA ASP A 146 13.71 7.49 12.96
C ASP A 146 12.40 7.45 13.76
N SER A 147 12.33 8.16 14.90
CA SER A 147 11.12 8.23 15.73
C SER A 147 9.96 8.90 14.98
N ILE A 148 10.18 10.08 14.40
CA ILE A 148 9.11 10.85 13.72
C ILE A 148 8.70 10.14 12.42
N ALA A 149 9.65 9.56 11.69
CA ALA A 149 9.37 8.81 10.47
C ALA A 149 8.47 7.60 10.74
N MET A 150 8.70 6.90 11.86
CA MET A 150 7.85 5.79 12.31
C MET A 150 6.43 6.28 12.64
N ASP A 151 6.29 7.37 13.39
CA ASP A 151 4.99 7.94 13.73
C ASP A 151 4.20 8.35 12.47
N ILE A 152 4.87 9.05 11.53
CA ILE A 152 4.28 9.42 10.24
C ILE A 152 3.83 8.18 9.49
N ALA A 153 4.69 7.15 9.41
CA ALA A 153 4.38 5.93 8.68
C ALA A 153 3.12 5.24 9.25
N VAL A 154 3.05 5.07 10.57
CA VAL A 154 1.92 4.42 11.25
C VAL A 154 0.63 5.22 11.08
N ILE A 155 0.66 6.54 11.37
CA ILE A 155 -0.53 7.40 11.31
C ILE A 155 -1.10 7.43 9.90
N THR A 156 -0.24 7.62 8.90
CA THR A 156 -0.66 7.78 7.50
C THR A 156 -1.11 6.45 6.89
N PHE A 157 -0.49 5.33 7.28
CA PHE A 157 -0.98 4.01 6.90
C PHE A 157 -2.38 3.75 7.48
N ILE A 158 -2.62 4.02 8.77
CA ILE A 158 -3.94 3.87 9.40
C ILE A 158 -4.98 4.75 8.69
N ALA A 159 -4.65 6.02 8.43
CA ALA A 159 -5.53 6.94 7.74
C ALA A 159 -5.90 6.45 6.33
N GLY A 160 -4.89 6.02 5.55
CA GLY A 160 -5.10 5.46 4.22
C GLY A 160 -5.89 4.15 4.25
N PHE A 161 -5.67 3.29 5.26
CA PHE A 161 -6.38 2.03 5.42
C PHE A 161 -7.86 2.24 5.73
N LEU A 162 -8.19 3.20 6.60
CA LEU A 162 -9.58 3.57 6.89
C LEU A 162 -10.27 4.14 5.64
N ALA A 163 -9.60 5.05 4.91
CA ALA A 163 -10.13 5.59 3.67
C ALA A 163 -10.39 4.48 2.63
N SER A 164 -9.46 3.55 2.51
CA SER A 164 -9.55 2.39 1.62
C SER A 164 -10.76 1.50 1.94
N ILE A 165 -10.95 1.11 3.20
CA ILE A 165 -12.10 0.30 3.64
C ILE A 165 -13.42 1.00 3.28
N LEU A 166 -13.52 2.31 3.52
CA LEU A 166 -14.74 3.07 3.23
C LEU A 166 -15.04 3.09 1.72
N LEU A 167 -14.03 3.27 0.88
CA LEU A 167 -14.18 3.28 -0.58
C LEU A 167 -14.50 1.89 -1.13
N PHE A 168 -13.81 0.87 -0.65
CA PHE A 168 -14.07 -0.53 -0.96
C PHE A 168 -15.51 -0.91 -0.62
N ALA A 169 -15.95 -0.66 0.62
CA ALA A 169 -17.31 -0.96 1.06
C ALA A 169 -18.36 -0.21 0.21
N ARG A 170 -18.12 1.06 -0.10
CA ARG A 170 -19.01 1.86 -0.95
C ARG A 170 -19.11 1.29 -2.36
N LYS A 171 -17.99 0.91 -2.98
CA LYS A 171 -17.97 0.31 -4.32
C LYS A 171 -18.68 -1.04 -4.34
N TRP A 172 -18.38 -1.91 -3.37
CA TRP A 172 -18.99 -3.23 -3.26
C TRP A 172 -20.53 -3.14 -3.14
N VAL A 173 -21.03 -2.23 -2.29
CA VAL A 173 -22.47 -1.97 -2.14
C VAL A 173 -23.09 -1.50 -3.45
N ASN A 174 -22.46 -0.58 -4.18
CA ASN A 174 -22.99 -0.09 -5.46
C ASN A 174 -23.09 -1.18 -6.53
N ILE A 175 -22.19 -2.16 -6.52
CA ILE A 175 -22.19 -3.30 -7.46
C ILE A 175 -23.33 -4.27 -7.11
N HIS A 176 -23.48 -4.62 -5.84
CA HIS A 176 -24.38 -5.71 -5.41
C HIS A 176 -25.79 -5.22 -5.02
N TYR A 177 -25.95 -3.93 -4.79
CA TYR A 177 -27.22 -3.26 -4.43
C TYR A 177 -27.36 -1.95 -5.23
N PRO A 178 -27.44 -2.04 -6.57
CA PRO A 178 -27.58 -0.84 -7.40
C PRO A 178 -28.86 -0.10 -7.02
N LYS A 179 -28.76 1.23 -6.86
CA LYS A 179 -29.95 2.07 -6.69
C LYS A 179 -30.81 1.93 -7.94
N THR A 180 -32.08 1.58 -7.78
CA THR A 180 -33.03 1.62 -8.90
C THR A 180 -33.09 3.04 -9.45
N PRO A 181 -32.98 3.24 -10.77
CA PRO A 181 -33.17 4.55 -11.36
C PRO A 181 -34.55 5.05 -10.95
N GLN A 182 -34.59 6.23 -10.32
CA GLN A 182 -35.83 6.96 -10.02
C GLN A 182 -36.35 7.66 -11.27
#